data_AF-A0A2P5HJB3-F1
#
_entry.id   AF-A0A2P5HJB3-F1
#
_cell.length_a   1.000
_cell.length_b   1.000
_cell.length_c   1.000
_cell.angle_alpha   90.00
_cell.angle_beta   90.00
_cell.angle_gamma   90.00
#
_symmetry.space_group_name_H-M   'P 1'
#
loop_
_entity.id
_entity.type
_entity.pdbx_description
1 polymer ?
#
loop_
_entity_poly.entity_id
_entity_poly.type
_entity_poly.pdbx_seq_one_letter_code
_entity_poly.pdbx_strand_id
1 'polypeptide(L)'
;MFQETNAQAEDEDDVLADIIPTIAGTREANYPSARNTVLGHLDPLTDGTIILPKPDIYYSAAPEQLDSTIRKELGRCIVPSTTIDKPIAPNFFLEAKGPDGSAAVMMRQVRYDGAVGARAMHSLQNYGQDSEGPVYDDQPYTYSSTYHNGQLQLFAHHTTAPATSGSRPEYHTNQLRTFSMTDIRETFVQGATAFRNLRDLAKKHRDTFIQAANSRHDARLAST
;
A
#
# COMPACT_ATOMS: atom_id res chain seq x y z
N MET A 1 -16.67 -7.48 23.74
CA MET A 1 -16.62 -7.87 22.32
C MET A 1 -15.21 -7.69 21.74
N PHE A 2 -14.75 -6.51 21.31
CA PHE A 2 -13.40 -6.40 20.66
C PHE A 2 -12.22 -6.86 21.54
N GLN A 3 -12.16 -6.43 22.81
CA GLN A 3 -11.10 -6.83 23.74
C GLN A 3 -11.07 -8.35 23.98
N GLU A 4 -12.25 -8.97 24.12
CA GLU A 4 -12.39 -10.41 24.32
C GLU A 4 -11.94 -11.18 23.08
N THR A 5 -12.37 -10.76 21.89
CA THR A 5 -11.94 -11.36 20.63
C THR A 5 -10.43 -11.24 20.46
N ASN A 6 -9.83 -10.08 20.78
CA ASN A 6 -8.37 -9.92 20.72
C ASN A 6 -7.65 -10.85 21.70
N ALA A 7 -8.20 -11.05 22.91
CA ALA A 7 -7.60 -11.94 23.90
C ALA A 7 -7.74 -13.43 23.54
N GLN A 8 -8.69 -13.77 22.67
CA GLN A 8 -8.96 -15.14 22.22
C GLN A 8 -8.21 -15.53 20.95
N ALA A 9 -7.70 -14.57 20.18
CA ALA A 9 -6.94 -14.87 18.97
C ALA A 9 -5.65 -15.62 19.32
N GLU A 10 -5.44 -16.79 18.71
CA GLU A 10 -4.30 -17.65 18.99
C GLU A 10 -3.15 -17.45 17.99
N ASP A 11 -3.48 -17.02 16.77
CA ASP A 11 -2.50 -16.83 15.69
C ASP A 11 -2.80 -15.64 14.77
N GLU A 12 -2.03 -15.54 13.68
CA GLU A 12 -2.17 -14.47 12.69
C GLU A 12 -3.45 -14.59 11.86
N ASP A 13 -3.91 -15.81 11.59
CA ASP A 13 -5.12 -16.06 10.81
C ASP A 13 -6.36 -15.63 11.60
N ASP A 14 -6.42 -15.91 12.91
CA ASP A 14 -7.48 -15.42 13.81
C ASP A 14 -7.53 -13.88 13.82
N VAL A 15 -6.36 -13.23 13.91
CA VAL A 15 -6.29 -11.76 13.86
C VAL A 15 -6.84 -11.23 12.55
N LEU A 16 -6.44 -11.81 11.41
CA LEU A 16 -6.91 -11.39 10.08
C LEU A 16 -8.41 -11.68 9.86
N ALA A 17 -8.94 -12.74 10.47
CA ALA A 17 -10.33 -13.18 10.34
C ALA A 17 -11.28 -12.39 11.24
N ASP A 18 -10.91 -12.14 12.50
CA ASP A 18 -11.86 -11.68 13.53
C ASP A 18 -11.60 -10.24 14.00
N ILE A 19 -10.33 -9.80 13.95
CA ILE A 19 -9.94 -8.49 14.46
C ILE A 19 -9.93 -7.44 13.36
N ILE A 20 -9.22 -7.71 12.26
CA ILE A 20 -9.03 -6.75 11.18
C ILE A 20 -10.35 -6.29 10.55
N PRO A 21 -11.37 -7.14 10.31
CA PRO A 21 -12.65 -6.68 9.77
C PRO A 21 -13.35 -5.64 10.66
N THR A 22 -13.21 -5.77 11.99
CA THR A 22 -13.79 -4.81 12.94
C THR A 22 -13.11 -3.44 12.82
N ILE A 23 -11.80 -3.41 12.60
CA ILE A 23 -11.03 -2.17 12.37
C ILE A 23 -11.34 -1.59 10.98
N ALA A 24 -11.21 -2.41 9.93
CA ALA A 24 -11.36 -2.01 8.53
C ALA A 24 -12.80 -1.61 8.17
N GLY A 25 -13.78 -2.09 8.93
CA GLY A 25 -15.21 -1.90 8.67
C GLY A 25 -15.71 -2.84 7.57
N THR A 26 -16.97 -2.66 7.19
CA THR A 26 -17.64 -3.48 6.17
C THR A 26 -16.85 -3.50 4.88
N ARG A 27 -16.77 -4.68 4.26
CA ARG A 27 -16.17 -4.83 2.94
C ARG A 27 -17.07 -4.15 1.91
N GLU A 28 -16.59 -3.05 1.35
CA GLU A 28 -17.27 -2.33 0.28
C GLU A 28 -16.61 -2.65 -1.08
N ALA A 29 -17.40 -2.72 -2.14
CA ALA A 29 -16.93 -3.04 -3.49
C ALA A 29 -16.02 -1.95 -4.09
N ASN A 30 -16.02 -0.75 -3.52
CA ASN A 30 -15.21 0.41 -3.92
C ASN A 30 -13.73 0.32 -3.47
N TYR A 31 -13.35 -0.69 -2.69
CA TYR A 31 -11.97 -0.94 -2.27
C TYR A 31 -11.43 -2.27 -2.82
N PRO A 32 -11.02 -2.32 -4.11
CA PRO A 32 -10.29 -3.46 -4.63
C PRO A 32 -9.09 -3.78 -3.72
N SER A 33 -9.03 -5.03 -3.29
CA SER A 33 -8.01 -5.52 -2.39
C SER A 33 -7.73 -6.98 -2.65
N ALA A 34 -6.51 -7.40 -2.34
CA ALA A 34 -6.16 -8.81 -2.29
C ALA A 34 -5.43 -9.11 -0.98
N ARG A 35 -5.35 -10.39 -0.66
CA ARG A 35 -4.72 -10.90 0.55
C ARG A 35 -3.63 -11.88 0.21
N ASN A 36 -2.61 -11.97 1.07
CA ASN A 36 -1.58 -13.02 1.05
C ASN A 36 -0.99 -13.28 -0.35
N THR A 37 -0.83 -12.24 -1.16
CA THR A 37 -0.36 -12.34 -2.54
C THR A 37 1.08 -11.86 -2.62
N VAL A 38 1.96 -12.74 -3.09
CA VAL A 38 3.34 -12.36 -3.41
C VAL A 38 3.30 -11.37 -4.57
N LEU A 39 3.93 -10.22 -4.40
CA LEU A 39 4.00 -9.16 -5.41
C LEU A 39 5.10 -9.46 -6.45
N GLY A 40 5.06 -10.67 -7.02
CA GLY A 40 6.17 -11.28 -7.77
C GLY A 40 6.33 -10.80 -9.21
N HIS A 41 5.37 -10.04 -9.73
CA HIS A 41 5.49 -9.44 -11.06
C HIS A 41 6.25 -8.10 -11.04
N LEU A 42 6.54 -7.56 -9.86
CA LEU A 42 7.23 -6.29 -9.72
C LEU A 42 8.75 -6.45 -9.82
N ASP A 43 9.45 -5.43 -10.33
CA ASP A 43 10.90 -5.39 -10.29
C ASP A 43 11.40 -5.35 -8.83
N PRO A 44 12.53 -5.99 -8.50
CA PRO A 44 13.06 -5.94 -7.15
C PRO A 44 13.50 -4.50 -6.79
N LEU A 45 13.26 -4.08 -5.55
CA LEU A 45 13.81 -2.82 -5.03
C LEU A 45 15.31 -2.95 -4.67
N THR A 46 15.75 -4.17 -4.38
CA THR A 46 17.13 -4.50 -4.01
C THR A 46 17.84 -5.28 -5.13
N ASP A 47 18.89 -6.03 -4.80
CA ASP A 47 19.63 -6.91 -5.71
C ASP A 47 18.87 -8.21 -6.09
N GLY A 48 17.64 -8.37 -5.60
CA GLY A 48 16.81 -9.55 -5.87
C GLY A 48 17.10 -10.75 -4.97
N THR A 49 17.95 -10.61 -3.95
CA THR A 49 18.27 -11.69 -3.00
C THR A 49 17.28 -11.78 -1.83
N ILE A 50 16.50 -10.71 -1.60
CA ILE A 50 15.50 -10.64 -0.54
C ILE A 50 14.18 -11.24 -1.04
N ILE A 51 13.51 -11.99 -0.16
CA ILE A 51 12.17 -12.54 -0.40
C ILE A 51 11.22 -11.41 -0.81
N LEU A 52 10.46 -11.64 -1.88
CA LEU A 52 9.52 -10.67 -2.44
C LEU A 52 8.42 -10.31 -1.42
N PRO A 53 7.87 -9.08 -1.47
CA PRO A 53 6.87 -8.64 -0.53
C PRO A 53 5.59 -9.47 -0.70
N LYS A 54 4.96 -9.79 0.42
CA LYS A 54 3.72 -10.56 0.50
C LYS A 54 2.88 -9.96 1.64
N PRO A 55 2.24 -8.81 1.42
CA PRO A 55 1.38 -8.19 2.41
C PRO A 55 0.18 -9.08 2.74
N ASP A 56 -0.25 -9.06 4.01
CA ASP A 56 -1.44 -9.78 4.44
C ASP A 56 -2.69 -9.23 3.74
N ILE A 57 -2.78 -7.90 3.65
CA ILE A 57 -3.80 -7.20 2.86
C ILE A 57 -3.17 -6.00 2.16
N TYR A 58 -3.55 -5.77 0.90
CA TYR A 58 -3.27 -4.51 0.23
C TYR A 58 -4.49 -4.01 -0.54
N TYR A 59 -4.64 -2.68 -0.59
CA TYR A 59 -5.68 -1.98 -1.32
C TYR A 59 -5.12 -1.30 -2.56
N SER A 60 -5.91 -1.31 -3.62
CA SER A 60 -5.46 -1.11 -4.99
C SER A 60 -6.61 -0.64 -5.89
N ALA A 61 -6.33 -0.46 -7.17
CA ALA A 61 -7.29 -0.10 -8.21
C ALA A 61 -7.73 -1.32 -9.02
N ALA A 62 -8.95 -1.29 -9.54
CA ALA A 62 -9.38 -2.28 -10.53
C ALA A 62 -8.57 -2.07 -11.83
N PRO A 63 -8.14 -3.13 -12.53
CA PRO A 63 -7.34 -3.00 -13.74
C PRO A 63 -7.94 -2.02 -14.74
N GLU A 64 -9.25 -2.08 -14.96
CA GLU A 64 -10.02 -1.31 -15.94
C GLU A 64 -9.94 0.20 -15.75
N GLN A 65 -9.52 0.68 -14.56
CA GLN A 65 -9.37 2.11 -14.29
C GLN A 65 -8.18 2.73 -15.03
N LEU A 66 -7.17 1.94 -15.41
CA LEU A 66 -5.96 2.41 -16.08
C LEU A 66 -5.89 1.86 -17.51
N ASP A 67 -5.52 2.68 -18.48
CA ASP A 67 -5.39 2.26 -19.87
C ASP A 67 -4.45 1.05 -20.03
N SER A 68 -4.82 0.15 -20.94
CA SER A 68 -4.14 -1.13 -21.13
C SER A 68 -2.68 -1.00 -21.57
N THR A 69 -2.34 0.05 -22.33
CA THR A 69 -0.98 0.36 -22.76
C THR A 69 -0.15 0.80 -21.57
N ILE A 70 -0.70 1.71 -20.75
CA ILE A 70 -0.03 2.19 -19.53
C ILE A 70 0.21 1.02 -18.57
N ARG A 71 -0.78 0.13 -18.39
CA ARG A 71 -0.64 -1.08 -17.56
C ARG A 71 0.49 -1.98 -18.04
N LYS A 72 0.69 -2.10 -19.35
CA LYS A 72 1.77 -2.90 -19.94
C LYS A 72 3.12 -2.23 -19.73
N GLU A 73 3.22 -0.94 -19.99
CA GLU A 73 4.47 -0.17 -19.86
C GLU A 73 4.95 -0.09 -18.42
N LEU A 74 4.04 0.21 -17.48
CA LEU A 74 4.36 0.31 -16.05
C LEU A 74 4.23 -1.03 -15.30
N GLY A 75 3.97 -2.13 -16.00
CA GLY A 75 3.57 -3.41 -15.40
C GLY A 75 4.50 -3.88 -14.28
N ARG A 76 5.80 -3.70 -14.47
CA ARG A 76 6.85 -4.07 -13.50
C ARG A 76 6.92 -3.17 -12.25
N CYS A 77 6.20 -2.05 -12.24
CA CYS A 77 6.12 -1.12 -11.12
C CYS A 77 4.76 -1.17 -10.42
N ILE A 78 3.67 -1.40 -11.17
CA ILE A 78 2.30 -1.22 -10.64
C ILE A 78 1.45 -2.47 -10.66
N VAL A 79 1.77 -3.51 -11.43
CA VAL A 79 0.94 -4.73 -11.52
C VAL A 79 1.54 -5.79 -10.60
N PRO A 80 0.95 -6.07 -9.43
CA PRO A 80 1.63 -6.90 -8.43
C PRO A 80 1.76 -8.38 -8.83
N SER A 81 0.84 -8.87 -9.64
CA SER A 81 0.74 -10.27 -10.03
C SER A 81 0.21 -10.38 -11.45
N THR A 82 0.65 -11.41 -12.18
CA THR A 82 0.17 -11.72 -13.54
C THR A 82 -1.15 -12.51 -13.56
N THR A 83 -1.69 -12.87 -12.39
CA THR A 83 -3.02 -13.49 -12.31
C THR A 83 -4.07 -12.49 -12.81
N ILE A 84 -4.95 -12.97 -13.69
CA ILE A 84 -6.06 -12.21 -14.27
C ILE A 84 -6.94 -11.66 -13.13
N ASP A 85 -7.51 -10.47 -13.33
CA ASP A 85 -8.40 -9.74 -12.40
C ASP A 85 -7.79 -9.32 -11.06
N LYS A 86 -6.48 -9.52 -10.84
CA LYS A 86 -5.84 -8.99 -9.63
C LYS A 86 -5.68 -7.47 -9.74
N PRO A 87 -5.95 -6.75 -8.63
CA PRO A 87 -5.96 -5.31 -8.66
C PRO A 87 -4.53 -4.74 -8.73
N ILE A 88 -4.42 -3.53 -9.29
CA ILE A 88 -3.17 -2.87 -9.68
C ILE A 88 -2.89 -1.63 -8.84
N ALA A 89 -1.67 -1.11 -8.94
CA ALA A 89 -1.20 0.11 -8.30
C ALA A 89 -1.46 0.13 -6.77
N PRO A 90 -0.94 -0.85 -6.01
CA PRO A 90 -1.18 -0.90 -4.57
C PRO A 90 -0.53 0.29 -3.87
N ASN A 91 -1.25 0.92 -2.94
CA ASN A 91 -0.71 2.04 -2.14
C ASN A 91 -1.29 2.17 -0.72
N PHE A 92 -1.98 1.13 -0.24
CA PHE A 92 -2.27 0.98 1.18
C PHE A 92 -2.13 -0.47 1.61
N PHE A 93 -1.31 -0.75 2.61
CA PHE A 93 -0.93 -2.09 3.04
C PHE A 93 -1.26 -2.34 4.51
N LEU A 94 -1.54 -3.58 4.86
CA LEU A 94 -1.71 -4.02 6.23
C LEU A 94 -0.90 -5.28 6.48
N GLU A 95 -0.16 -5.24 7.58
CA GLU A 95 0.57 -6.37 8.16
C GLU A 95 0.02 -6.61 9.57
N ALA A 96 -0.39 -7.83 9.86
CA ALA A 96 -0.88 -8.24 11.17
C ALA A 96 -0.01 -9.37 11.72
N LYS A 97 0.01 -9.50 13.04
CA LYS A 97 0.68 -10.60 13.71
C LYS A 97 -0.22 -11.13 14.82
N GLY A 98 -0.23 -12.45 14.95
CA GLY A 98 -0.78 -13.14 16.12
C GLY A 98 0.04 -12.84 17.39
N PRO A 99 -0.37 -13.34 18.57
CA PRO A 99 0.22 -12.97 19.86
C PRO A 99 1.72 -13.19 19.97
N ASP A 100 2.22 -14.29 19.39
CA ASP A 100 3.64 -14.68 19.39
C ASP A 100 4.39 -14.23 18.13
N GLY A 101 3.75 -13.44 17.28
CA GLY A 101 4.33 -12.96 16.03
C GLY A 101 5.45 -11.94 16.25
N SER A 102 6.44 -11.96 15.35
CA SER A 102 7.59 -11.07 15.50
C SER A 102 7.28 -9.64 15.03
N ALA A 103 7.19 -8.71 16.00
CA ALA A 103 7.06 -7.27 15.71
C ALA A 103 8.22 -6.73 14.83
N ALA A 104 9.42 -7.27 15.00
CA ALA A 104 10.58 -6.88 14.19
C ALA A 104 10.45 -7.33 12.72
N VAL A 105 9.86 -8.50 12.47
CA VAL A 105 9.55 -8.98 11.11
C VAL A 105 8.45 -8.13 10.49
N MET A 106 7.36 -7.91 11.22
CA MET A 106 6.25 -7.04 10.79
C MET A 106 6.74 -5.65 10.36
N MET A 107 7.62 -5.03 11.14
CA MET A 107 8.15 -3.72 10.77
C MET A 107 9.06 -3.72 9.53
N ARG A 108 9.73 -4.83 9.22
CA ARG A 108 10.48 -4.96 7.96
C ARG A 108 9.54 -5.11 6.78
N GLN A 109 8.49 -5.91 6.92
CA GLN A 109 7.46 -6.10 5.87
C GLN A 109 6.79 -4.77 5.52
N VAL A 110 6.31 -4.04 6.52
CA VAL A 110 5.68 -2.71 6.35
C VAL A 110 6.55 -1.71 5.59
N ARG A 111 7.85 -1.66 5.91
CA ARG A 111 8.80 -0.79 5.20
C ARG A 111 8.94 -1.22 3.75
N TYR A 112 9.01 -2.53 3.50
CA TYR A 112 9.23 -3.06 2.16
C TYR A 112 7.98 -2.91 1.28
N ASP A 113 6.81 -3.24 1.81
CA ASP A 113 5.52 -3.05 1.12
C ASP A 113 5.27 -1.57 0.82
N GLY A 114 5.53 -0.70 1.81
CA GLY A 114 5.42 0.74 1.65
C GLY A 114 6.34 1.30 0.57
N ALA A 115 7.58 0.81 0.48
CA ALA A 115 8.50 1.18 -0.58
C ALA A 115 8.01 0.73 -1.97
N VAL A 116 7.40 -0.46 -2.06
CA VAL A 116 6.79 -0.96 -3.30
C VAL A 116 5.64 -0.06 -3.74
N GLY A 117 4.73 0.32 -2.84
CA GLY A 117 3.65 1.23 -3.17
C GLY A 117 4.14 2.64 -3.52
N ALA A 118 5.16 3.14 -2.80
CA ALA A 118 5.75 4.45 -3.09
C ALA A 118 6.35 4.49 -4.50
N ARG A 119 7.03 3.41 -4.94
CA ARG A 119 7.46 3.27 -6.34
C ARG A 119 6.27 3.24 -7.30
N ALA A 120 5.22 2.49 -7.00
CA ALA A 120 4.04 2.39 -7.86
C ALA A 120 3.38 3.76 -8.08
N MET A 121 3.20 4.55 -7.01
CA MET A 121 2.63 5.90 -7.10
C MET A 121 3.56 6.85 -7.84
N HIS A 122 4.86 6.80 -7.57
CA HIS A 122 5.86 7.61 -8.28
C HIS A 122 5.90 7.30 -9.79
N SER A 123 5.79 6.03 -10.19
CA SER A 123 5.70 5.63 -11.59
C SER A 123 4.45 6.17 -12.28
N LEU A 124 3.28 6.13 -11.62
CA LEU A 124 2.05 6.71 -12.18
C LEU A 124 2.11 8.25 -12.27
N GLN A 125 2.61 8.90 -11.24
CA GLN A 125 2.77 10.36 -11.20
C GLN A 125 3.61 10.87 -12.38
N ASN A 126 4.68 10.16 -12.70
CA ASN A 126 5.64 10.51 -13.74
C ASN A 126 5.31 9.94 -15.12
N TYR A 127 4.31 9.07 -15.23
CA TYR A 127 3.88 8.60 -16.53
C TYR A 127 3.47 9.78 -17.41
N GLY A 128 4.02 9.83 -18.61
CA GLY A 128 3.67 10.88 -19.55
C GLY A 128 4.48 12.17 -19.42
N GLN A 129 5.49 12.25 -18.53
CA GLN A 129 6.29 13.47 -18.30
C GLN A 129 7.70 13.33 -18.88
N ASP A 130 7.84 13.49 -20.20
CA ASP A 130 9.11 13.19 -20.90
C ASP A 130 10.08 14.38 -20.97
N SER A 131 9.65 15.61 -20.66
CA SER A 131 10.41 16.83 -20.97
C SER A 131 11.36 17.32 -19.87
N GLU A 132 11.17 16.94 -18.60
CA GLU A 132 11.90 17.54 -17.46
C GLU A 132 12.54 16.49 -16.51
N GLY A 133 12.49 15.21 -16.87
CA GLY A 133 12.90 14.10 -16.00
C GLY A 133 11.87 13.77 -14.89
N PRO A 134 12.14 12.74 -14.06
CA PRO A 134 11.20 12.35 -13.01
C PRO A 134 11.07 13.41 -11.91
N VAL A 135 9.82 13.75 -11.57
CA VAL A 135 9.46 14.63 -10.47
C VAL A 135 9.51 13.86 -9.16
N TYR A 136 10.26 14.40 -8.20
CA TYR A 136 10.26 14.00 -6.80
C TYR A 136 9.74 15.18 -5.97
N ASP A 137 8.52 15.06 -5.43
CA ASP A 137 7.85 16.11 -4.64
C ASP A 137 7.88 15.84 -3.13
N ASP A 138 8.58 14.78 -2.73
CA ASP A 138 8.75 14.29 -1.37
C ASP A 138 7.42 14.05 -0.61
N GLN A 139 6.30 13.93 -1.33
CA GLN A 139 4.99 13.76 -0.71
C GLN A 139 4.62 12.28 -0.51
N PRO A 140 3.93 11.95 0.59
CA PRO A 140 3.45 10.59 0.83
C PRO A 140 2.14 10.33 0.07
N TYR A 141 2.21 9.41 -0.88
CA TYR A 141 1.04 8.89 -1.61
C TYR A 141 0.75 7.42 -1.33
N THR A 142 1.56 6.81 -0.47
CA THR A 142 1.43 5.44 -0.03
C THR A 142 1.40 5.39 1.49
N TYR A 143 0.56 4.50 2.02
CA TYR A 143 0.38 4.34 3.46
C TYR A 143 0.44 2.87 3.83
N SER A 144 0.61 2.59 5.10
CA SER A 144 0.44 1.24 5.63
C SER A 144 -0.03 1.26 7.07
N SER A 145 -0.40 0.10 7.56
CA SER A 145 -0.75 -0.12 8.94
C SER A 145 -0.19 -1.44 9.46
N THR A 146 0.02 -1.49 10.76
CA THR A 146 0.29 -2.73 11.49
C THR A 146 -0.75 -2.99 12.54
N TYR A 147 -1.06 -4.26 12.78
CA TYR A 147 -1.78 -4.67 13.98
C TYR A 147 -1.04 -5.79 14.71
N HIS A 148 -0.77 -5.59 16.00
CA HIS A 148 -0.19 -6.63 16.85
C HIS A 148 -0.58 -6.41 18.30
N ASN A 149 -1.13 -7.43 18.97
CA ASN A 149 -1.45 -7.41 20.41
C ASN A 149 -2.24 -6.17 20.87
N GLY A 150 -3.32 -5.84 20.15
CA GLY A 150 -4.15 -4.67 20.48
C GLY A 150 -3.60 -3.32 20.02
N GLN A 151 -2.41 -3.27 19.41
CA GLN A 151 -1.80 -2.03 18.95
C GLN A 151 -1.98 -1.85 17.44
N LEU A 152 -2.62 -0.75 17.03
CA LEU A 152 -2.67 -0.30 15.64
C LEU A 152 -1.63 0.80 15.43
N GLN A 153 -0.76 0.67 14.44
CA GLN A 153 0.15 1.74 14.02
C GLN A 153 -0.08 2.08 12.55
N LEU A 154 0.10 3.35 12.19
CA LEU A 154 -0.13 3.87 10.85
C LEU A 154 1.13 4.57 10.34
N PHE A 155 1.47 4.35 9.08
CA PHE A 155 2.68 4.87 8.45
C PHE A 155 2.39 5.55 7.10
N ALA A 156 3.24 6.50 6.75
CA ALA A 156 3.30 7.13 5.43
C ALA A 156 4.63 6.78 4.75
N HIS A 157 4.58 6.61 3.43
CA HIS A 157 5.73 6.28 2.61
C HIS A 157 5.83 7.23 1.43
N HIS A 158 7.03 7.72 1.17
CA HIS A 158 7.33 8.62 0.07
C HIS A 158 8.65 8.25 -0.60
N THR A 159 8.81 8.70 -1.84
CA THR A 159 10.02 8.51 -2.64
C THR A 159 10.76 9.83 -2.72
N THR A 160 12.08 9.81 -2.54
CA THR A 160 12.95 10.97 -2.78
C THR A 160 13.89 10.71 -3.94
N ALA A 161 14.44 11.78 -4.51
CA ALA A 161 15.46 11.68 -5.53
C ALA A 161 16.67 10.85 -5.03
N PRO A 162 17.40 10.19 -5.95
CA PRO A 162 18.62 9.49 -5.60
C PRO A 162 19.65 10.44 -4.94
N ALA A 163 20.27 10.03 -3.84
CA ALA A 163 21.31 10.83 -3.18
C ALA A 163 22.57 11.02 -4.03
N THR A 164 22.82 10.14 -5.01
CA THR A 164 23.93 10.23 -5.95
C THR A 164 23.40 10.11 -7.38
N SER A 165 23.93 10.92 -8.30
CA SER A 165 23.55 10.85 -9.71
C SER A 165 23.78 9.43 -10.26
N GLY A 166 22.75 8.85 -10.88
CA GLY A 166 22.77 7.48 -11.41
C GLY A 166 22.44 6.37 -10.41
N SER A 167 22.21 6.67 -9.12
CA SER A 167 21.70 5.68 -8.16
C SER A 167 20.18 5.52 -8.23
N ARG A 168 19.65 4.53 -7.50
CA ARG A 168 18.19 4.31 -7.39
C ARG A 168 17.54 5.37 -6.48
N PRO A 169 16.23 5.64 -6.65
CA PRO A 169 15.46 6.43 -5.69
C PRO A 169 15.51 5.84 -4.29
N GLU A 170 15.32 6.70 -3.29
CA GLU A 170 15.20 6.27 -1.89
C GLU A 170 13.74 6.23 -1.45
N TYR A 171 13.43 5.32 -0.53
CA TYR A 171 12.08 5.12 0.00
C TYR A 171 12.07 5.28 1.50
N HIS A 172 11.27 6.22 1.97
CA HIS A 172 11.22 6.60 3.37
C HIS A 172 9.92 6.13 4.01
N THR A 173 9.98 5.77 5.29
CA THR A 173 8.82 5.35 6.07
C THR A 173 8.74 6.19 7.33
N ASN A 174 7.62 6.89 7.52
CA ASN A 174 7.36 7.73 8.68
C ASN A 174 6.16 7.19 9.45
N GLN A 175 6.32 6.97 10.76
CA GLN A 175 5.18 6.63 11.61
C GLN A 175 4.32 7.88 11.83
N LEU A 176 3.03 7.76 11.52
CA LEU A 176 2.05 8.83 11.67
C LEU A 176 1.41 8.81 13.06
N ARG A 177 0.90 7.65 13.47
CA ARG A 177 0.07 7.49 14.67
C ARG A 177 0.19 6.07 15.23
N THR A 178 -0.17 5.92 16.50
CA THR A 178 -0.36 4.63 17.16
C THR A 178 -1.58 4.72 18.08
N PHE A 179 -2.34 3.63 18.19
CA PHE A 179 -3.55 3.54 18.97
C PHE A 179 -3.56 2.23 19.77
N SER A 180 -3.90 2.31 21.05
CA SER A 180 -4.26 1.13 21.84
C SER A 180 -5.73 0.81 21.59
N MET A 181 -5.96 -0.21 20.77
CA MET A 181 -7.29 -0.62 20.30
C MET A 181 -8.08 -1.35 21.40
N THR A 182 -7.39 -1.80 22.45
CA THR A 182 -7.96 -2.58 23.56
C THR A 182 -8.01 -1.81 24.89
N ASP A 183 -7.70 -0.51 24.91
CA ASP A 183 -7.78 0.33 26.11
C ASP A 183 -9.23 0.75 26.41
N ILE A 184 -9.74 1.75 25.69
CA ILE A 184 -11.12 2.24 25.82
C ILE A 184 -11.78 2.42 24.46
N ARG A 185 -13.12 2.48 24.47
CA ARG A 185 -13.94 2.68 23.27
C ARG A 185 -13.49 3.88 22.43
N GLU A 186 -13.11 4.96 23.08
CA GLU A 186 -12.70 6.19 22.39
C GLU A 186 -11.43 5.98 21.57
N THR A 187 -10.39 5.39 22.16
CA THR A 187 -9.13 5.07 21.47
C THR A 187 -9.35 4.10 20.31
N PHE A 188 -10.22 3.10 20.51
CA PHE A 188 -10.64 2.19 19.44
C PHE A 188 -11.29 2.94 18.26
N VAL A 189 -12.28 3.80 18.54
CA VAL A 189 -12.99 4.56 17.50
C VAL A 189 -12.02 5.47 16.76
N GLN A 190 -11.15 6.18 17.47
CA GLN A 190 -10.13 7.04 16.86
C GLN A 190 -9.18 6.26 15.96
N GLY A 191 -8.70 5.09 16.39
CA GLY A 191 -7.81 4.23 15.61
C GLY A 191 -8.47 3.68 14.35
N ALA A 192 -9.68 3.13 14.48
CA ALA A 192 -10.44 2.61 13.34
C ALA A 192 -10.79 3.72 12.34
N THR A 193 -11.16 4.91 12.82
CA THR A 193 -11.40 6.08 11.97
C THR A 193 -10.13 6.51 11.24
N ALA A 194 -8.99 6.59 11.93
CA ALA A 194 -7.72 6.96 11.31
C ALA A 194 -7.28 5.96 10.22
N PHE A 195 -7.44 4.66 10.47
CA PHE A 195 -7.17 3.61 9.47
C PHE A 195 -8.02 3.80 8.21
N ARG A 196 -9.33 3.96 8.37
CA ARG A 196 -10.27 4.12 7.23
C ARG A 196 -9.99 5.41 6.47
N ASN A 197 -9.74 6.51 7.16
CA ASN A 197 -9.38 7.78 6.53
C ASN A 197 -8.09 7.66 5.70
N LEU A 198 -7.07 6.95 6.17
CA LEU A 198 -5.85 6.72 5.40
C LEU A 198 -6.09 5.83 4.19
N ARG A 199 -6.92 4.78 4.31
CA ARG A 199 -7.34 3.96 3.16
C ARG A 199 -8.00 4.82 2.08
N ASP A 200 -8.89 5.72 2.48
CA ASP A 200 -9.65 6.58 1.58
C ASP A 200 -8.73 7.64 0.94
N LEU A 201 -7.81 8.21 1.73
CA LEU A 201 -6.80 9.14 1.24
C LEU A 201 -5.86 8.48 0.23
N ALA A 202 -5.37 7.27 0.52
CA ALA A 202 -4.56 6.48 -0.40
C ALA A 202 -5.28 6.25 -1.72
N LYS A 203 -6.56 5.82 -1.66
CA LYS A 203 -7.41 5.67 -2.85
C LYS A 203 -7.50 6.96 -3.65
N LYS A 204 -7.78 8.09 -2.99
CA LYS A 204 -7.89 9.40 -3.66
C LYS A 204 -6.61 9.76 -4.43
N HIS A 205 -5.44 9.59 -3.82
CA HIS A 205 -4.17 9.87 -4.49
C HIS A 205 -3.94 8.98 -5.71
N ARG A 206 -4.12 7.66 -5.53
CA ARG A 206 -3.95 6.68 -6.60
C ARG A 206 -4.88 6.96 -7.77
N ASP A 207 -6.17 7.18 -7.51
CA ASP A 207 -7.16 7.43 -8.56
C ASP A 207 -6.86 8.74 -9.31
N THR A 208 -6.37 9.77 -8.60
CA THR A 208 -5.90 11.02 -9.20
C THR A 208 -4.74 10.77 -10.18
N PHE A 209 -3.76 9.97 -9.77
CA PHE A 209 -2.62 9.64 -10.64
C PHE A 209 -2.98 8.75 -11.81
N ILE A 210 -3.89 7.78 -11.62
CA ILE A 210 -4.44 6.97 -12.72
C ILE A 210 -5.14 7.87 -13.73
N GLN A 211 -6.01 8.78 -13.28
CA GLN A 211 -6.72 9.70 -14.16
C GLN A 211 -5.73 10.59 -14.93
N ALA A 212 -4.74 11.16 -14.25
CA ALA A 212 -3.72 11.99 -14.89
C ALA A 212 -2.89 11.20 -15.92
N ALA A 213 -2.52 9.96 -15.62
CA ALA A 213 -1.78 9.09 -16.53
C ALA A 213 -2.60 8.79 -17.81
N ASN A 214 -3.88 8.43 -17.66
CA ASN A 214 -4.79 8.24 -18.78
C ASN A 214 -4.90 9.51 -19.64
N SER A 215 -5.15 10.68 -19.02
CA SER A 215 -5.28 11.94 -19.75
C SER A 215 -4.02 12.31 -20.54
N ARG A 216 -2.82 12.04 -19.99
CA ARG A 216 -1.56 12.24 -20.71
C ARG A 216 -1.38 11.25 -21.86
N HIS A 217 -1.79 9.99 -21.68
CA HIS A 217 -1.76 9.01 -22.75
C HIS A 217 -2.65 9.43 -23.92
N ASP A 218 -3.90 9.83 -23.64
CA ASP A 218 -4.86 10.28 -24.65
C ASP A 218 -4.36 11.52 -25.40
N ALA A 219 -3.78 12.48 -24.67
CA ALA A 219 -3.20 13.69 -25.27
C ALA A 219 -2.04 13.37 -26.22
N ARG A 220 -1.21 12.37 -25.90
CA ARG A 220 -0.12 11.91 -26.79
C ARG A 220 -0.67 11.28 -28.06
N LEU A 221 -1.67 10.40 -27.95
CA LEU A 221 -2.32 9.80 -29.12
C LEU A 221 -2.99 10.83 -30.03
N ALA A 222 -3.51 11.92 -29.47
CA ALA A 222 -4.09 13.01 -30.26
C ALA A 222 -3.03 13.90 -30.95
N SER A 223 -1.77 13.84 -30.51
CA SER A 223 -0.65 14.62 -31.06
C SER A 223 0.20 13.87 -32.10
N THR A 224 -0.04 12.57 -32.29
CA THR A 224 0.60 11.70 -33.29
C THR A 224 -0.24 11.57 -34.55
#